data_AF-A0A6B3NXL7-F1
#
_entry.id   AF-A0A6B3NXL7-F1
#
_cell.length_a   1.000
_cell.length_b   1.000
_cell.length_c   1.000
_cell.angle_alpha   90.00
_cell.angle_beta   90.00
_cell.angle_gamma   90.00
#
_symmetry.space_group_name_H-M   'P 1'
#
loop_
_entity.id
_entity.type
_entity.pdbx_description
1 polymer ?
#
loop_
_entity_poly.entity_id
_entity_poly.type
_entity_poly.pdbx_seq_one_letter_code
_entity_poly.pdbx_strand_id
1 'polypeptide(L)'
;MRNNQPITQRERTFPAQQRLISTTDAKGVITYCNDAFVEISGFSREELIRAPHNLVRHPDVPPAVFAHMWGTLKQGLPWMGIVKNRC
;
A
#
# COMPACT_ATOMS: atom_id res chain seq x y z
N MET A 1 15.50 -2.11 3.05
CA MET A 1 14.07 -1.75 3.28
C MET A 1 13.96 -0.24 3.23
N ARG A 2 12.94 0.33 2.57
CA ARG A 2 12.77 1.79 2.46
C ARG A 2 12.43 2.37 3.84
N ASN A 3 13.17 3.37 4.29
CA ASN A 3 12.86 4.09 5.52
C ASN A 3 11.79 5.13 5.21
N ASN A 4 10.56 4.85 5.62
CA ASN A 4 9.41 5.72 5.41
C ASN A 4 9.11 6.57 6.66
N GLN A 5 10.13 7.17 7.28
CA GLN A 5 9.98 8.16 8.34
C GLN A 5 9.94 9.58 7.75
N PRO A 6 9.38 10.59 8.46
CA PRO A 6 8.63 10.48 9.72
C PRO A 6 7.24 9.85 9.53
N ILE A 7 6.69 9.26 10.59
CA ILE A 7 5.28 8.84 10.69
C ILE A 7 4.51 9.76 11.64
N THR A 8 3.29 10.15 11.26
CA THR A 8 2.47 11.11 12.01
C THR A 8 1.78 10.49 13.23
N GLN A 9 1.70 9.16 13.31
CA GLN A 9 0.91 8.39 14.30
C GLN A 9 -0.58 8.79 14.35
N ARG A 10 -1.08 9.52 13.36
CA ARG A 10 -2.48 9.91 13.26
C ARG A 10 -3.22 8.94 12.37
N GLU A 11 -4.26 8.32 12.92
CA GLU A 11 -5.18 7.50 12.13
C GLU A 11 -6.04 8.39 11.21
N ARG A 12 -6.20 7.96 9.96
CA ARG A 12 -7.20 8.50 9.03
C ARG A 12 -8.23 7.43 8.74
N THR A 13 -9.49 7.77 8.97
CA THR A 13 -10.63 6.88 8.73
C THR A 13 -11.30 7.21 7.40
N PHE A 14 -12.03 6.24 6.85
CA PHE A 14 -12.85 6.40 5.65
C PHE A 14 -14.17 5.62 5.83
N PRO A 15 -15.25 5.98 5.12
CA PRO A 15 -16.52 5.26 5.14
C PRO A 15 -16.38 3.75 4.90
N ALA A 16 -17.16 2.95 5.63
CA ALA A 16 -17.08 1.48 5.58
C ALA A 16 -17.38 0.88 4.18
N GLN A 17 -18.16 1.59 3.35
CA GLN A 17 -18.51 1.16 2.00
C GLN A 17 -17.44 1.54 0.95
N GLN A 18 -16.49 2.41 1.31
CA GLN A 18 -15.46 2.87 0.39
C GLN A 18 -14.38 1.81 0.22
N ARG A 19 -14.02 1.53 -1.05
CA ARG A 19 -12.98 0.56 -1.40
C ARG A 19 -11.72 1.30 -1.84
N LEU A 20 -10.60 0.99 -1.22
CA LEU A 20 -9.29 1.49 -1.60
C LEU A 20 -8.69 0.52 -2.61
N ILE A 21 -8.48 0.97 -3.84
CA ILE A 21 -8.01 0.10 -4.94
C ILE A 21 -6.71 0.68 -5.51
N SER A 22 -5.72 -0.19 -5.61
CA SER A 22 -4.47 0.07 -6.33
C SER A 22 -4.05 -1.19 -7.09
N THR A 23 -3.55 -1.02 -8.30
CA THR A 23 -2.97 -2.11 -9.11
C THR A 23 -1.48 -1.86 -9.26
N THR A 24 -0.69 -2.93 -9.24
CA THR A 24 0.75 -2.86 -9.49
C THR A 24 1.16 -3.78 -10.64
N ASP A 25 2.32 -3.53 -11.22
CA ASP A 25 3.03 -4.54 -11.99
C ASP A 25 3.62 -5.64 -11.08
N ALA A 26 4.26 -6.65 -11.69
CA ALA A 26 4.89 -7.76 -10.97
C ALA A 26 6.11 -7.33 -10.12
N LYS A 27 6.63 -6.12 -10.30
CA LYS A 27 7.71 -5.53 -9.50
C LYS A 27 7.17 -4.68 -8.35
N GLY A 28 5.85 -4.54 -8.22
CA GLY A 28 5.21 -3.74 -7.20
C GLY A 28 5.16 -2.24 -7.51
N VAL A 29 5.33 -1.85 -8.78
CA VAL A 29 5.18 -0.47 -9.24
C VAL A 29 3.70 -0.21 -9.51
N ILE A 30 3.15 0.87 -8.93
CA ILE A 30 1.74 1.23 -9.09
C ILE A 30 1.46 1.62 -10.54
N THR A 31 0.48 0.94 -11.15
CA THR A 31 -0.01 1.22 -12.50
C THR A 31 -1.37 1.93 -12.50
N TYR A 32 -2.13 1.78 -11.41
CA TYR A 32 -3.44 2.39 -11.23
C TYR A 32 -3.77 2.56 -9.75
N CYS A 33 -4.54 3.59 -9.42
CA CYS A 33 -5.21 3.76 -8.14
C CYS A 33 -6.55 4.48 -8.34
N ASN A 34 -7.56 4.18 -7.52
CA ASN A 34 -8.83 4.92 -7.56
C ASN A 34 -8.76 6.21 -6.71
N ASP A 35 -9.72 7.12 -6.88
CA ASP A 35 -9.73 8.42 -6.19
C ASP A 35 -9.74 8.26 -4.66
N ALA A 36 -10.45 7.25 -4.16
CA ALA A 36 -10.48 6.91 -2.74
C ALA A 36 -9.08 6.60 -2.18
N PHE A 37 -8.26 5.87 -2.93
CA PHE A 37 -6.88 5.57 -2.52
C PHE A 37 -6.02 6.84 -2.54
N VAL A 38 -6.17 7.70 -3.54
CA VAL A 38 -5.46 8.99 -3.62
C VAL A 38 -5.77 9.84 -2.39
N GLU A 39 -7.06 10.06 -2.11
CA GLU A 39 -7.54 10.90 -1.01
C GLU A 39 -7.03 10.45 0.37
N ILE A 40 -7.13 9.15 0.67
CA ILE A 40 -6.72 8.62 1.97
C ILE A 40 -5.20 8.55 2.12
N SER A 41 -4.47 8.33 1.02
CA SER A 41 -3.01 8.18 1.05
C SER A 41 -2.27 9.48 1.39
N GLY A 42 -2.88 10.64 1.08
CA GLY A 42 -2.24 11.95 1.25
C GLY A 42 -1.23 12.31 0.15
N PHE A 43 -1.05 11.44 -0.85
CA PHE A 43 -0.22 11.71 -2.03
C PHE A 43 -1.08 12.15 -3.21
N SER A 44 -0.50 12.94 -4.11
CA SER A 44 -1.10 13.19 -5.42
C SER A 44 -1.11 11.93 -6.27
N ARG A 45 -2.01 11.89 -7.26
CA ARG A 45 -2.08 10.78 -8.21
C ARG A 45 -0.78 10.63 -8.98
N GLU A 46 -0.14 11.73 -9.32
CA GLU A 46 1.12 11.83 -10.06
C GLU A 46 2.28 11.24 -9.25
N GLU A 47 2.28 11.44 -7.93
CA GLU A 47 3.27 10.83 -7.03
C GLU A 47 3.05 9.32 -6.83
N LEU A 48 1.80 8.86 -6.94
CA LEU A 48 1.45 7.45 -6.77
C LEU A 48 1.73 6.64 -8.04
N ILE A 49 1.34 7.15 -9.20
CA ILE A 49 1.48 6.42 -10.46
C ILE A 49 2.97 6.28 -10.82
N ARG A 50 3.39 5.05 -11.15
CA ARG A 50 4.80 4.65 -11.37
C ARG A 50 5.69 4.65 -10.13
N ALA A 51 5.16 4.95 -8.94
CA ALA A 51 5.90 4.77 -7.70
C ALA A 51 5.83 3.31 -7.21
N PRO A 52 6.83 2.84 -6.46
CA PRO A 52 6.73 1.55 -5.78
C PRO A 52 5.64 1.61 -4.70
N HIS A 53 4.80 0.58 -4.62
CA HIS A 53 3.67 0.51 -3.67
C HIS A 53 4.12 0.62 -2.21
N ASN A 54 5.37 0.23 -1.91
CA ASN A 54 5.96 0.42 -0.59
C ASN A 54 6.10 1.90 -0.15
N LEU A 55 5.77 2.88 -0.99
CA LEU A 55 5.64 4.29 -0.62
C LEU A 55 4.69 4.49 0.58
N VAL A 56 3.55 3.80 0.59
CA VAL A 56 2.53 3.92 1.65
C VAL A 56 2.77 2.96 2.81
N ARG A 57 3.83 2.15 2.79
CA ARG A 57 4.10 1.15 3.83
C ARG A 57 4.45 1.81 5.16
N HIS A 58 3.81 1.35 6.23
CA HIS A 58 4.19 1.72 7.60
C HIS A 58 5.35 0.85 8.13
N PRO A 59 6.34 1.41 8.85
CA PRO A 59 7.46 0.66 9.43
C PRO A 59 7.03 -0.43 10.44
N ASP A 60 5.93 -0.22 11.17
CA ASP A 60 5.37 -1.20 12.11
C ASP A 60 4.97 -2.54 11.47
N VAL A 61 4.74 -2.59 10.15
CA VAL A 61 4.38 -3.85 9.49
C VAL A 61 5.63 -4.74 9.36
N PRO A 62 5.66 -5.92 10.01
CA PRO A 62 6.83 -6.78 10.00
C PRO A 62 7.21 -7.19 8.58
N PRO A 63 8.51 -7.25 8.23
CA PRO A 63 8.96 -7.66 6.91
C PRO A 63 8.47 -9.07 6.50
N ALA A 64 8.27 -9.95 7.48
CA ALA A 64 7.75 -11.30 7.27
C ALA A 64 6.34 -11.32 6.63
N VAL A 65 5.49 -10.32 6.93
CA VAL A 65 4.14 -10.22 6.33
C VAL A 65 4.25 -10.03 4.82
N PHE A 66 5.14 -9.14 4.37
CA PHE A 66 5.38 -8.93 2.94
C PHE A 66 6.10 -10.10 2.28
N ALA A 67 7.02 -10.76 3.00
CA ALA A 67 7.67 -11.96 2.49
C ALA A 67 6.64 -13.06 2.20
N HIS A 68 5.69 -13.26 3.12
CA HIS A 68 4.57 -14.19 2.93
C HIS A 68 3.69 -13.77 1.76
N MET A 69 3.26 -12.50 1.71
CA MET A 69 2.45 -11.96 0.59
C MET A 69 3.09 -12.24 -0.77
N TRP A 70 4.36 -11.87 -0.96
CA TRP A 70 5.06 -12.10 -2.22
C TRP A 70 5.27 -13.59 -2.52
N GLY A 71 5.49 -14.41 -1.49
CA GLY A 71 5.54 -15.86 -1.63
C GLY A 71 4.24 -16.44 -2.19
N THR A 72 3.09 -16.01 -1.66
CA THR A 72 1.75 -16.42 -2.12
C THR A 72 1.47 -15.92 -3.55
N LEU A 73 1.71 -14.64 -3.83
CA LEU A 73 1.44 -14.05 -5.14
C LEU A 73 2.29 -14.69 -6.25
N LYS A 74 3.56 -15.04 -5.98
CA LYS A 74 4.44 -15.72 -6.95
C LYS A 74 3.98 -17.14 -7.30
N GLN A 75 3.13 -17.74 -6.47
CA GLN A 75 2.50 -19.04 -6.75
C GLN A 75 1.21 -18.88 -7.58
N GLY A 76 0.83 -17.66 -7.96
CA GLY A 76 -0.43 -17.37 -8.64
C GLY A 76 -1.66 -17.42 -7.72
N LEU A 77 -1.44 -17.43 -6.40
CA LEU A 77 -2.52 -17.51 -5.42
C LEU A 77 -2.88 -16.11 -4.89
N PRO A 78 -4.17 -15.84 -4.59
CA PRO A 78 -4.57 -14.61 -3.94
C PRO A 78 -4.05 -14.59 -2.49
N TRP A 79 -3.71 -13.40 -2.01
CA TRP A 79 -3.27 -13.17 -0.64
C TRP A 79 -4.23 -12.24 0.09
N MET A 80 -4.46 -12.53 1.38
CA MET A 80 -5.22 -11.67 2.29
C MET A 80 -4.46 -11.56 3.61
N GLY A 81 -4.35 -10.34 4.13
CA GLY A 81 -3.72 -10.09 5.41
C GLY A 81 -3.89 -8.62 5.83
N ILE A 82 -3.56 -8.36 7.09
CA ILE A 82 -3.67 -7.02 7.67
C ILE A 82 -2.34 -6.31 7.50
N VAL A 83 -2.39 -5.09 6.97
CA VAL A 83 -1.25 -4.19 6.85
C VAL A 83 -1.62 -2.80 7.35
N LYS A 84 -0.66 -2.11 7.97
CA LYS A 84 -0.75 -0.70 8.33
C LYS A 84 -0.05 0.12 7.24
N ASN A 85 -0.74 1.15 6.76
CA ASN A 85 -0.20 2.13 5.82
C ASN A 85 0.03 3.47 6.53
N ARG A 86 0.99 4.26 6.02
CA ARG A 86 1.21 5.65 6.42
C ARG A 86 0.50 6.60 5.45
N CYS A 87 0.11 7.75 5.96
CA CYS A 87 -0.48 8.89 5.26
C CYS A 87 -0.07 10.19 5.97
#